data_AF-A0A349W991-F1
#
_entry.id   AF-A0A349W991-F1
#
_cell.length_a   1.000
_cell.length_b   1.000
_cell.length_c   1.000
_cell.angle_alpha   90.00
_cell.angle_beta   90.00
_cell.angle_gamma   90.00
#
_symmetry.space_group_name_H-M   'P 1'
#
loop_
_entity.id
_entity.type
_entity.pdbx_description
1 polymer ?
#
loop_
_entity_poly.entity_id
_entity_poly.type
_entity_poly.pdbx_seq_one_letter_code
_entity_poly.pdbx_strand_id
1 'polypeptide(L)' 'GAQAPAALRDASQDHGRQVCGCLGVSDTAITRVLEGCEGSDGERLAALQGQLRCGTHCGSCLPELKRMVRTTPAKALATP' A
#
# COMPACT_ATOMS: atom_id res chain seq x y z
N GLY A 1 -33.68 1.99 -22.51
CA GLY A 1 -32.23 1.79 -22.66
C GLY A 1 -31.71 1.18 -21.40
N ALA A 2 -31.04 0.04 -21.48
CA ALA A 2 -30.65 -0.78 -20.34
C ALA A 2 -29.70 -0.04 -19.39
N GLN A 3 -30.09 0.09 -18.11
CA GLN A 3 -29.21 0.47 -17.02
C GLN A 3 -28.41 -0.78 -16.62
N ALA A 4 -27.09 -0.76 -16.87
CA ALA A 4 -26.19 -1.81 -16.41
C ALA A 4 -26.16 -1.84 -14.87
N PRO A 5 -26.20 -3.03 -14.22
CA PRO A 5 -26.27 -3.11 -12.78
C PRO A 5 -24.93 -2.66 -12.17
N ALA A 6 -24.96 -1.59 -11.38
CA ALA A 6 -23.84 -1.09 -10.57
C ALA A 6 -23.50 -2.04 -9.39
N ALA A 7 -23.74 -3.34 -9.51
CA ALA A 7 -23.67 -4.34 -8.45
C ALA A 7 -22.49 -5.32 -8.58
N LEU A 8 -21.55 -5.10 -9.50
CA LEU A 8 -20.28 -5.84 -9.57
C LEU A 8 -19.11 -4.99 -9.05
N ARG A 9 -19.34 -4.23 -7.98
CA ARG A 9 -18.27 -3.49 -7.27
C ARG A 9 -18.04 -4.05 -5.88
N ASP A 10 -18.02 -5.37 -5.74
CA ASP A 10 -17.84 -6.01 -4.44
C ASP A 10 -17.09 -7.34 -4.58
N ALA A 11 -15.82 -7.28 -4.99
CA ALA A 11 -14.87 -8.39 -4.86
C ALA A 11 -13.52 -7.90 -4.29
N SER A 12 -13.54 -6.74 -3.65
CA SER A 12 -12.33 -6.10 -3.08
C SER A 12 -12.51 -5.73 -1.61
N GLN A 13 -13.67 -6.02 -1.01
CA GLN A 13 -13.99 -5.60 0.36
C GLN A 13 -13.14 -6.27 1.44
N ASP A 14 -12.50 -7.41 1.14
CA ASP A 14 -11.61 -8.07 2.11
C ASP A 14 -10.16 -7.50 2.08
N HIS A 15 -9.82 -6.65 1.10
CA HIS A 15 -8.43 -6.29 0.83
C HIS A 15 -8.01 -4.89 1.29
N GLY A 16 -8.93 -4.06 1.82
CA GLY A 16 -8.66 -2.65 2.15
C GLY A 16 -8.69 -1.71 0.94
N ARG A 17 -8.53 -0.41 1.17
CA ARG A 17 -8.50 0.64 0.15
C ARG A 17 -7.36 0.37 -0.85
N GLN A 18 -7.69 0.29 -2.13
CA GLN A 18 -6.68 0.18 -3.19
C GLN A 18 -5.83 1.47 -3.27
N VAL A 19 -4.52 1.33 -3.09
CA VAL A 19 -3.53 2.43 -3.11
C VAL A 19 -2.84 2.53 -4.47
N CYS A 20 -2.41 1.40 -5.05
CA CYS A 20 -1.84 1.38 -6.40
C CYS A 20 -2.82 0.70 -7.36
N GLY A 21 -3.51 1.50 -8.18
CA GLY A 21 -4.39 0.95 -9.23
C GLY A 21 -3.67 0.23 -10.36
N CYS A 22 -2.39 0.52 -10.59
CA CYS A 22 -1.62 -0.12 -11.66
C CYS A 22 -1.25 -1.57 -11.36
N LEU A 23 -1.03 -1.90 -10.08
CA LEU A 23 -0.62 -3.24 -9.64
C LEU A 23 -1.65 -3.88 -8.69
N GLY A 24 -2.78 -3.21 -8.45
CA GLY A 24 -3.81 -3.68 -7.51
C GLY A 24 -3.33 -3.74 -6.05
N VAL A 25 -2.37 -2.90 -5.66
CA VAL A 25 -1.85 -2.90 -4.29
C VAL A 25 -2.82 -2.16 -3.37
N SER A 26 -3.21 -2.79 -2.27
CA SER A 26 -4.06 -2.20 -1.23
C SER A 26 -3.29 -1.69 -0.02
N ASP A 27 -3.94 -0.86 0.79
CA ASP A 27 -3.36 -0.33 2.01
C ASP A 27 -3.00 -1.45 3.00
N THR A 28 -3.84 -2.48 3.11
CA THR A 28 -3.58 -3.65 3.96
C THR A 28 -2.30 -4.38 3.56
N ALA A 29 -2.05 -4.55 2.25
CA ALA A 29 -0.83 -5.17 1.76
C ALA A 29 0.41 -4.32 2.09
N ILE A 30 0.28 -2.99 2.00
CA ILE A 30 1.34 -2.05 2.38
C ILE A 30 1.61 -2.16 3.88
N THR A 31 0.58 -2.09 4.72
CA THR A 31 0.71 -2.20 6.18
C THR A 31 1.38 -3.51 6.58
N ARG A 32 0.96 -4.64 6.00
CA ARG A 32 1.54 -5.96 6.30
C ARG A 32 3.04 -6.03 6.00
N VAL A 33 3.48 -5.40 4.91
CA VAL A 33 4.91 -5.28 4.59
C VAL A 33 5.59 -4.34 5.58
N LEU A 34 4.98 -3.19 5.86
CA LEU A 34 5.51 -2.17 6.77
C LEU A 34 5.65 -2.64 8.23
N GLU A 35 4.83 -3.59 8.67
CA GLU A 35 4.91 -4.24 9.98
C GLU A 35 6.11 -5.20 10.08
N GLY A 36 6.46 -5.86 8.96
CA GLY A 36 7.64 -6.72 8.86
C GLY A 36 8.92 -5.98 8.49
N CYS A 37 8.84 -4.70 8.12
CA CYS A 37 9.99 -3.88 7.75
C CYS A 37 10.43 -2.99 8.91
N GLU A 38 11.74 -3.04 9.17
CA GLU A 38 12.43 -2.21 10.15
C GLU A 38 13.27 -1.15 9.42
N GLY A 39 13.72 -0.12 10.15
CA GLY A 39 14.54 0.96 9.60
C GLY A 39 13.76 2.21 9.19
N SER A 40 14.42 3.06 8.39
CA SER A 40 13.92 4.41 8.04
C SER A 40 12.80 4.38 6.99
N ASP A 41 12.06 5.49 6.82
CA ASP A 41 11.01 5.60 5.79
C ASP A 41 11.49 5.20 4.39
N GLY A 42 12.74 5.55 4.04
CA GLY A 42 13.35 5.20 2.76
C GLY A 42 13.57 3.70 2.57
N GLU A 43 14.05 3.01 3.60
CA GLU A 43 14.27 1.55 3.57
C GLU A 43 12.94 0.80 3.46
N ARG A 44 11.93 1.26 4.21
CA ARG A 44 10.58 0.69 4.17
C ARG A 44 9.91 0.92 2.81
N LEU A 45 10.09 2.10 2.22
CA LEU A 45 9.61 2.38 0.87
C LEU A 45 10.32 1.49 -0.17
N ALA A 46 11.64 1.32 -0.07
CA ALA A 46 12.39 0.42 -0.93
C ALA A 46 11.92 -1.04 -0.78
N ALA A 47 11.62 -1.49 0.45
CA ALA A 47 11.07 -2.81 0.70
C ALA A 47 9.67 -2.98 0.06
N LEU A 48 8.79 -1.97 0.16
CA LEU A 48 7.50 -1.97 -0.54
C LEU A 48 7.67 -2.03 -2.07
N GLN A 49 8.63 -1.28 -2.62
CA GLN A 49 8.96 -1.32 -4.05
C GLN A 49 9.55 -2.68 -4.47
N GLY A 50 10.35 -3.33 -3.62
CA GLY A 50 10.87 -4.67 -3.89
C GLY A 50 9.78 -5.75 -3.85
N GLN A 51 8.90 -5.70 -2.85
CA GLN A 51 7.87 -6.72 -2.63
C GLN A 51 6.64 -6.52 -3.52
N LEU A 52 6.09 -5.31 -3.54
CA LEU A 52 4.82 -4.99 -4.20
C LEU A 52 5.02 -4.33 -5.58
N ARG A 53 6.27 -3.93 -5.93
CA ARG A 53 6.63 -3.28 -7.21
C ARG A 53 5.87 -1.99 -7.53
N CYS A 54 5.14 -1.43 -6.56
CA CYS A 54 4.38 -0.21 -6.74
C CYS A 54 5.24 1.04 -6.73
N GLY A 55 4.84 2.04 -7.52
CA GLY A 55 5.49 3.36 -7.51
C GLY A 55 6.77 3.48 -8.34
N THR A 56 7.13 2.48 -9.14
CA THR A 56 8.30 2.52 -10.04
C THR A 56 7.94 2.86 -11.49
N HIS A 57 6.67 2.70 -11.89
CA HIS A 57 6.22 2.88 -13.28
C HIS A 57 5.41 4.18 -13.49
N CYS A 58 4.26 4.32 -12.83
CA CYS A 58 3.37 5.47 -13.00
C CYS A 58 3.59 6.59 -11.96
N GLY A 59 4.23 6.26 -10.83
CA GLY A 59 4.45 7.18 -9.71
C GLY A 59 3.20 7.66 -8.96
N SER A 60 1.97 7.36 -9.41
CA SER A 60 0.74 7.93 -8.84
C SER A 60 0.45 7.51 -7.40
N CYS A 61 0.96 6.35 -6.99
CA CYS A 61 0.83 5.83 -5.62
C CYS A 61 2.00 6.26 -4.70
N LEU A 62 3.08 6.85 -5.21
CA LEU A 62 4.24 7.27 -4.41
C LEU A 62 3.92 8.26 -3.28
N PRO A 63 3.13 9.34 -3.50
CA PRO A 63 2.82 10.26 -2.42
C PRO A 63 2.00 9.60 -1.30
N GLU A 64 1.08 8.71 -1.67
CA GLU A 64 0.29 7.95 -0.71
C GLU A 64 1.14 6.91 0.04
N LEU A 65 1.99 6.16 -0.67
CA LEU A 65 2.95 5.22 -0.07
C LEU A 65 3.84 5.91 0.97
N LYS A 66 4.42 7.07 0.63
CA LYS A 66 5.24 7.85 1.57
C LYS A 66 4.44 8.32 2.79
N ARG A 67 3.18 8.72 2.61
CA ARG A 67 2.30 9.08 3.72
C ARG A 67 2.06 7.87 4.62
N MET A 68 1.71 6.73 4.04
CA MET A 68 1.46 5.48 4.77
C MET A 68 2.68 4.99 5.54
N VAL A 69 3.87 5.07 4.94
CA VAL A 69 5.13 4.72 5.62
C VAL A 69 5.35 5.62 6.84
N ARG A 70 5.08 6.92 6.72
CA ARG A 70 5.23 7.88 7.83
C ARG A 70 4.17 7.72 8.92
N THR A 71 2.93 7.36 8.55
CA THR A 71 1.82 7.18 9.50
C THR A 71 1.88 5.81 10.19
N THR A 72 2.41 4.81 9.51
CA THR A 72 2.60 3.47 10.09
C THR A 72 3.93 3.47 10.82
N PRO A 73 3.96 3.41 12.16
CA PRO A 73 5.22 3.35 12.87
C PRO A 73 6.03 2.17 12.33
N ALA A 74 7.31 2.39 12.04
CA ALA A 74 8.22 1.27 11.88
C ALA A 74 8.15 0.43 13.14
N LYS A 75 8.40 -0.88 13.05
CA LYS A 75 8.74 -1.66 14.23
C LYS A 75 10.06 -1.10 14.76
N ALA A 76 9.95 0.00 15.50
CA ALA A 76 11.06 0.58 16.21
C ALA A 76 11.41 -0.49 17.24
N LEU A 77 12.64 -1.01 17.17
CA LEU A 77 13.21 -1.59 18.36
C LEU A 77 13.00 -0.55 19.46
N ALA A 78 12.15 -0.89 20.41
CA ALA A 78 12.02 -0.16 21.64
C ALA A 78 13.41 -0.18 22.30
N THR A 79 14.18 0.88 22.09
CA THR A 79 15.38 1.14 22.86
C THR A 79 14.92 1.86 24.12
N PRO A 80 15.21 1.33 25.33
CA PRO A 80 14.93 2.01 26.59
C PRO A 80 15.77 3.28 26.77
#